data_AF-A0A6C0UGN4-F1
#
_entry.id   AF-A0A6C0UGN4-F1
#
_cell.length_a   1.000
_cell.length_b   1.000
_cell.length_c   1.000
_cell.angle_alpha   90.00
_cell.angle_beta   90.00
_cell.angle_gamma   90.00
#
_symmetry.space_group_name_H-M   'P 1'
#
loop_
_entity.id
_entity.type
_entity.pdbx_description
1 polymer ?
#
loop_
_entity_poly.entity_id
_entity_poly.type
_entity_poly.pdbx_seq_one_letter_code
_entity_poly.pdbx_strand_id
1 'polypeptide(L)'
;MNSVSDDSTGSDETTRVWLVERTYSDDEQNIIILVYATPDGSQYLRKERSLTSFDDVRETTAAVDTDASHLGTVNDPEQRAQYAEAAQRMQDQHDPDEAV
;
A
#
# COMPACT_ATOMS: atom_id res chain seq x y z
N MET A 1 -26.55 -21.92 26.86
CA MET A 1 -26.21 -20.54 27.27
C MET A 1 -25.32 -19.98 26.18
N ASN A 2 -25.81 -18.92 25.55
CA ASN A 2 -25.31 -18.30 24.33
C ASN A 2 -23.88 -17.79 24.49
N SER A 3 -22.95 -18.19 23.60
CA SER A 3 -21.74 -17.41 23.35
C SER A 3 -21.71 -17.08 21.88
N VAL A 4 -22.42 -16.00 21.56
CA VAL A 4 -22.20 -15.25 20.33
C VAL A 4 -20.85 -14.55 20.47
N SER A 5 -19.95 -14.85 19.55
CA SER A 5 -18.97 -13.87 19.08
C SER A 5 -19.39 -13.58 17.65
N ASP A 6 -20.45 -12.78 17.55
CA ASP A 6 -20.64 -11.91 16.41
C ASP A 6 -19.62 -10.78 16.59
N ASP A 7 -18.58 -10.81 15.78
CA ASP A 7 -17.99 -9.58 15.24
C ASP A 7 -17.64 -9.89 13.79
N SER A 8 -18.65 -9.68 12.96
CA SER A 8 -18.50 -9.48 11.53
C SER A 8 -17.56 -8.28 11.34
N THR A 9 -16.26 -8.49 11.11
CA THR A 9 -15.49 -7.42 10.46
C THR A 9 -15.82 -7.48 8.99
N GLY A 10 -16.63 -6.51 8.58
CA GLY A 10 -17.28 -6.47 7.29
C GLY A 10 -16.34 -6.80 6.15
N SER A 11 -16.87 -7.53 5.18
CA SER A 11 -16.52 -7.30 3.78
C SER A 11 -17.00 -5.90 3.37
N ASP A 12 -16.56 -4.86 4.09
CA ASP A 12 -16.31 -3.57 3.49
C ASP A 12 -15.26 -3.88 2.41
N GLU A 13 -15.45 -3.38 1.19
CA GLU A 13 -14.71 -3.84 0.00
C GLU A 13 -13.24 -3.41 0.07
N THR A 14 -12.47 -4.03 0.97
CA THR A 14 -11.09 -3.70 1.19
C THR A 14 -10.27 -4.22 0.03
N THR A 15 -9.57 -3.28 -0.58
CA THR A 15 -8.75 -3.49 -1.74
C THR A 15 -7.31 -3.61 -1.27
N ARG A 16 -6.72 -4.75 -1.55
CA ARG A 16 -5.30 -4.99 -1.33
C ARG A 16 -4.47 -4.23 -2.36
N VAL A 17 -3.57 -3.40 -1.88
CA VAL A 17 -2.62 -2.64 -2.69
C VAL A 17 -1.19 -3.05 -2.35
N TRP A 18 -0.33 -3.10 -3.36
CA TRP A 18 1.06 -3.55 -3.28
C TRP A 18 2.01 -2.38 -3.42
N LEU A 19 3.15 -2.41 -2.74
CA LEU A 19 4.16 -1.36 -2.82
C LEU A 19 4.73 -1.32 -4.24
N VAL A 20 4.57 -0.18 -4.92
CA VAL A 20 5.07 0.03 -6.29
C VAL A 20 6.20 1.04 -6.35
N GLU A 21 6.22 1.99 -5.42
CA GLU A 21 7.26 3.01 -5.37
C GLU A 21 7.57 3.38 -3.91
N ARG A 22 8.87 3.53 -3.63
CA ARG A 22 9.37 4.09 -2.39
C ARG A 22 10.40 5.16 -2.71
N THR A 23 10.14 6.38 -2.26
CA THR A 23 11.01 7.54 -2.53
C THR A 23 11.36 8.22 -1.23
N TYR A 24 12.65 8.48 -1.03
CA TYR A 24 13.16 9.23 0.11
C TYR A 24 13.37 10.68 -0.32
N SER A 25 12.70 11.60 0.35
CA SER A 25 12.90 13.04 0.18
C SER A 25 14.02 13.49 1.13
N ASP A 26 15.15 13.90 0.58
CA ASP A 26 16.36 14.31 1.31
C ASP A 26 16.41 15.82 1.63
N ASP A 27 15.56 16.62 0.97
CA ASP A 27 15.69 18.08 0.92
C ASP A 27 15.03 18.82 2.11
N GLU A 28 13.95 18.27 2.69
CA GLU A 28 13.23 18.98 3.75
C GLU A 28 12.46 18.01 4.66
N GLN A 29 13.04 17.71 5.84
CA GLN A 29 12.57 16.70 6.81
C GLN A 29 12.69 15.27 6.26
N ASN A 30 13.33 14.35 6.98
CA ASN A 30 13.42 12.93 6.61
C ASN A 30 12.01 12.37 6.29
N ILE A 31 11.56 12.42 5.04
CA ILE A 31 10.21 12.03 4.63
C ILE A 31 10.36 10.91 3.62
N ILE A 32 9.63 9.82 3.86
CA ILE A 32 9.44 8.74 2.91
C ILE A 32 8.05 8.85 2.30
N ILE A 33 8.01 8.76 0.97
CA ILE A 33 6.79 8.66 0.19
C ILE A 33 6.69 7.21 -0.25
N LEU A 34 5.63 6.55 0.19
CA LEU A 34 5.30 5.18 -0.18
C LEU A 34 4.06 5.21 -1.06
N VAL A 35 4.18 4.68 -2.27
CA VAL A 35 3.05 4.51 -3.18
C VAL A 35 2.73 3.03 -3.27
N TYR A 36 1.49 2.70 -2.96
CA TYR A 36 0.92 1.38 -3.16
C TYR A 36 -0.07 1.46 -4.31
N ALA A 37 -0.21 0.41 -5.10
CA ALA A 37 -1.19 0.35 -6.16
C ALA A 37 -1.88 -0.99 -6.22
N THR A 38 -3.07 -1.01 -6.81
CA THR A 38 -3.74 -2.27 -7.13
C THR A 38 -2.92 -3.04 -8.17
N PRO A 39 -3.02 -4.38 -8.21
CA PRO A 39 -2.35 -5.18 -9.25
C PRO A 39 -2.84 -4.88 -10.67
N ASP A 40 -3.98 -4.20 -10.80
CA ASP A 40 -4.51 -3.64 -12.06
C ASP A 40 -3.92 -2.24 -12.39
N GLY A 41 -3.27 -1.59 -11.41
CA GLY A 41 -2.66 -0.27 -11.52
C GLY A 41 -3.65 0.88 -11.64
N SER A 42 -4.95 0.61 -11.70
CA SER A 42 -6.01 1.61 -11.88
C SER A 42 -6.22 2.50 -10.66
N GLN A 43 -5.81 2.02 -9.49
CA GLN A 43 -5.95 2.73 -8.23
C GLN A 43 -4.64 2.70 -7.46
N TYR A 44 -4.39 3.77 -6.69
CA TYR A 44 -3.18 3.94 -5.90
C TYR A 44 -3.48 4.55 -4.53
N LEU A 45 -2.66 4.19 -3.54
CA LEU A 45 -2.62 4.76 -2.21
C LEU A 45 -1.25 5.39 -2.00
N ARG A 46 -1.21 6.70 -1.76
CA ARG A 46 0.01 7.40 -1.38
C ARG A 46 0.03 7.61 0.13
N LYS A 47 1.10 7.19 0.78
CA LYS A 47 1.35 7.41 2.21
C LYS A 47 2.64 8.18 2.37
N GLU A 48 2.56 9.31 3.05
CA GLU A 48 3.71 10.15 3.35
C GLU A 48 4.01 10.01 4.84
N ARG A 49 5.28 9.78 5.16
CA ARG A 49 5.70 9.62 6.56
C ARG A 49 6.99 10.35 6.85
N SER A 50 7.00 11.07 7.96
CA SER A 50 8.21 11.60 8.57
C SER A 50 8.93 10.50 9.34
N LEU A 51 10.17 10.23 8.99
CA LEU A 51 11.12 9.37 9.70
C LEU A 51 11.80 10.22 10.77
N THR A 52 11.31 10.17 12.01
CA THR A 52 11.94 10.88 13.13
C THR A 52 13.29 10.29 13.54
N SER A 53 13.65 9.10 13.05
CA SER A 53 14.98 8.47 13.18
C SER A 53 15.20 7.43 12.08
N PHE A 54 16.46 7.22 11.68
CA PHE A 54 16.84 6.23 10.64
C PHE A 54 16.53 4.78 11.02
N ASP A 55 16.41 4.48 12.32
CA ASP A 55 16.09 3.14 12.86
C ASP A 55 14.57 2.98 13.13
N ASP A 56 13.80 4.07 13.10
CA ASP A 56 12.34 4.06 13.27
C ASP A 56 11.66 3.76 11.91
N VAL A 57 12.16 2.72 11.25
CA VAL A 57 11.55 2.17 10.05
C VAL A 57 10.45 1.25 10.53
N ARG A 58 9.24 1.80 10.76
CA ARG A 58 8.05 0.94 10.86
C ARG A 58 8.07 0.01 9.66
N GLU A 59 7.98 -1.29 9.92
CA GLU A 59 8.03 -2.34 8.89
C GLU A 59 7.11 -1.92 7.73
N THR A 60 7.73 -1.65 6.59
CA THR A 60 7.00 -1.37 5.36
C THR A 60 6.63 -2.73 4.81
N THR A 61 5.33 -3.03 4.82
CA THR A 61 4.83 -4.29 4.30
C THR A 61 4.79 -4.24 2.77
N ALA A 62 4.94 -5.40 2.13
CA ALA A 62 4.84 -5.52 0.68
C ALA A 62 3.43 -5.14 0.18
N ALA A 63 2.39 -5.39 0.98
CA ALA A 63 1.02 -4.99 0.70
C ALA A 63 0.31 -4.37 1.91
N VAL A 64 -0.75 -3.62 1.64
CA VAL A 64 -1.64 -3.05 2.64
C VAL A 64 -3.09 -3.28 2.20
N ASP A 65 -3.93 -3.64 3.16
CA ASP A 65 -5.37 -3.72 2.98
C ASP A 65 -6.00 -2.36 3.32
N THR A 66 -6.74 -1.76 2.37
CA THR A 66 -7.38 -0.45 2.57
C THR A 66 -8.72 -0.39 1.87
N ASP A 67 -9.60 0.48 2.33
CA ASP A 67 -10.86 0.75 1.63
C ASP A 67 -10.62 1.41 0.27
N ALA A 68 -11.39 1.00 -0.75
CA ALA A 68 -11.31 1.55 -2.10
C ALA A 68 -11.60 3.07 -2.14
N SER A 69 -12.38 3.60 -1.19
CA SER A 69 -12.66 5.03 -1.07
C SER A 69 -11.44 5.87 -0.67
N HIS A 70 -10.40 5.25 -0.09
CA HIS A 70 -9.14 5.92 0.20
C HIS A 70 -8.16 5.93 -0.98
N LEU A 71 -8.47 5.19 -2.05
CA LEU A 71 -7.60 5.06 -3.21
C LEU A 71 -7.84 6.19 -4.21
N GLY A 72 -6.75 6.82 -4.65
CA GLY A 72 -6.74 7.66 -5.82
C GLY A 72 -6.89 6.83 -7.09
N THR A 73 -7.51 7.40 -8.13
CA THR A 73 -7.60 6.75 -9.45
C THR A 73 -6.46 7.23 -10.35
N VAL A 74 -5.79 6.30 -11.03
CA VAL A 74 -4.78 6.61 -12.03
C VAL A 74 -5.47 6.88 -13.36
N ASN A 75 -5.43 8.13 -13.81
CA ASN A 75 -6.00 8.55 -15.10
C ASN A 75 -5.06 8.29 -16.28
N ASP A 76 -3.76 8.23 -16.02
CA ASP A 76 -2.75 8.07 -17.04
C ASP A 76 -2.52 6.59 -17.38
N PRO A 77 -2.73 6.16 -18.64
CA PRO A 77 -2.63 4.75 -19.01
C PRO A 77 -1.20 4.21 -18.89
N GLU A 78 -0.19 5.05 -19.14
CA GLU A 78 1.22 4.66 -19.00
C GLU A 78 1.58 4.43 -17.52
N GLN A 79 1.16 5.34 -16.63
CA GLN A 79 1.36 5.20 -15.20
C GLN A 79 0.60 3.99 -14.62
N ARG A 80 -0.62 3.74 -15.11
CA ARG A 80 -1.41 2.55 -14.74
C ARG A 80 -0.65 1.27 -15.06
N ALA A 81 -0.13 1.14 -16.28
CA ALA A 81 0.64 -0.04 -16.68
C ALA A 81 1.89 -0.23 -15.81
N GLN A 82 2.63 0.85 -15.57
CA GLN A 82 3.82 0.82 -14.70
C GLN A 82 3.49 0.34 -13.28
N TYR A 83 2.42 0.85 -12.68
CA TYR A 83 1.98 0.45 -11.35
C TYR A 83 1.47 -0.99 -11.32
N ALA A 84 0.72 -1.43 -12.33
CA ALA A 84 0.26 -2.81 -12.43
C ALA A 84 1.44 -3.79 -12.48
N GLU A 85 2.41 -3.55 -13.37
CA GLU A 85 3.60 -4.40 -13.51
C GLU A 85 4.41 -4.46 -12.21
N ALA A 86 4.63 -3.31 -11.55
CA ALA A 86 5.33 -3.25 -10.28
C ALA A 86 4.58 -3.99 -9.16
N ALA A 87 3.27 -3.78 -9.04
CA ALA A 87 2.43 -4.41 -8.04
C ALA A 87 2.40 -5.93 -8.20
N GLN A 88 2.22 -6.42 -9.43
CA GLN A 88 2.25 -7.84 -9.75
C GLN A 88 3.62 -8.46 -9.45
N ARG A 89 4.69 -7.77 -9.79
CA ARG A 89 6.06 -8.21 -9.46
C ARG A 89 6.30 -8.27 -7.95
N MET A 90 5.74 -7.33 -7.19
CA MET A 90 5.84 -7.33 -5.73
C MET A 90 5.06 -8.51 -5.15
N GLN A 91 3.85 -8.75 -5.66
CA GLN A 91 2.98 -9.86 -5.28
C GLN A 91 3.59 -11.25 -5.57
N ASP A 92 4.29 -11.40 -6.69
CA ASP A 92 4.90 -12.67 -7.07
C ASP A 92 6.14 -13.01 -6.23
N GLN A 93 6.88 -11.98 -5.79
CA GLN A 93 8.13 -12.14 -5.04
C GLN A 93 7.96 -12.11 -3.52
N HIS A 94 6.92 -11.46 -3.01
CA HIS A 94 6.75 -11.17 -1.59
C HIS A 94 5.33 -11.51 -1.10
N ASP A 95 5.26 -12.06 0.11
CA ASP A 95 3.99 -12.20 0.81
C ASP A 95 3.44 -10.82 1.22
N PRO A 96 2.11 -10.63 1.28
CA PRO A 96 1.50 -9.32 1.55
C PRO A 96 1.92 -8.70 2.89
N ASP A 97 2.14 -9.54 3.91
CA ASP A 97 2.57 -9.15 5.25
C ASP A 97 4.10 -9.21 5.42
N GLU A 98 4.85 -9.53 4.36
CA GLU A 98 6.30 -9.56 4.39
C GLU A 98 6.88 -8.14 4.41
N ALA A 99 7.91 -7.91 5.24
CA ALA A 99 8.60 -6.64 5.36
C ALA A 99 9.65 -6.45 4.26
N VAL A 100 9.75 -5.23 3.70
CA VAL A 100 10.57 -4.88 2.51
C VAL A 100 11.44 -3.64 2.70
#